data_AF-A0A2U8P7J4-F1
#
_entry.id   AF-A0A2U8P7J4-F1
#
_cell.length_a   1.000
_cell.length_b   1.000
_cell.length_c   1.000
_cell.angle_alpha   90.00
_cell.angle_beta   90.00
_cell.angle_gamma   90.00
#
_symmetry.space_group_name_H-M   'P 1'
#
loop_
_entity.id
_entity.type
_entity.pdbx_description
1 polymer ?
#
loop_
_entity_poly.entity_id
_entity_poly.type
_entity_poly.pdbx_seq_one_letter_code
_entity_poly.pdbx_strand_id
1 'polypeptide(L)'
;MHQAARLEFERVMEEFARWHIVPADERSPAPAWWWGPAMAVFDDREPMSCAWCAELGLNEGASFADGAHTILALFVEQTSLTGPQDFPSKAEGGEHDARALHPQPSDDSAFQP
;
A
#
# COMPACT_ATOMS: atom_id res chain seq x y z
N MET A 1 6.17 13.15 15.18
CA MET A 1 5.34 12.56 14.12
C MET A 1 3.99 13.27 14.09
N HIS A 2 3.41 13.50 12.91
CA HIS A 2 2.13 14.21 12.78
C HIS A 2 0.96 13.21 12.85
N GLN A 3 -0.14 13.57 13.53
CA GLN A 3 -1.36 12.75 13.67
C GLN A 3 -1.88 12.22 12.32
N ALA A 4 -1.74 13.01 11.25
CA ALA A 4 -2.11 12.60 9.90
C ALA A 4 -1.32 11.36 9.41
N ALA A 5 -0.03 11.24 9.72
CA ALA A 5 0.78 10.09 9.32
C ALA A 5 0.29 8.78 9.96
N ARG A 6 -0.11 8.84 11.25
CA ARG A 6 -0.71 7.69 11.96
C ARG A 6 -2.04 7.29 11.33
N LEU A 7 -2.90 8.26 11.01
CA LEU A 7 -4.17 8.00 10.34
C LEU A 7 -3.99 7.35 8.95
N GLU A 8 -3.03 7.82 8.16
CA GLU A 8 -2.72 7.19 6.87
C GLU A 8 -2.16 5.77 7.06
N PHE A 9 -1.37 5.52 8.11
CA PHE A 9 -0.91 4.17 8.43
C PHE A 9 -2.06 3.26 8.90
N GLU A 10 -3.03 3.77 9.65
CA GLU A 10 -4.22 3.02 10.03
C GLU A 10 -5.05 2.59 8.81
N ARG A 11 -5.11 3.42 7.76
CA ARG A 11 -5.72 3.02 6.47
C ARG A 11 -4.95 1.88 5.80
N VAL A 12 -3.62 1.90 5.87
CA VAL A 12 -2.78 0.77 5.43
C VAL A 12 -3.12 -0.48 6.23
N MET A 13 -3.36 -0.38 7.55
CA MET A 13 -3.75 -1.52 8.37
C MET A 13 -5.11 -2.12 7.97
N GLU A 14 -6.09 -1.27 7.63
CA GLU A 14 -7.37 -1.75 7.11
C GLU A 14 -7.23 -2.47 5.76
N GLU A 15 -6.39 -1.95 4.86
CA GLU A 15 -6.10 -2.60 3.58
C GLU A 15 -5.31 -3.90 3.78
N PHE A 16 -4.33 -3.90 4.68
CA PHE A 16 -3.55 -5.07 5.05
C PHE A 16 -4.46 -6.19 5.56
N ALA A 17 -5.41 -5.90 6.46
CA ALA A 17 -6.35 -6.90 6.96
C ALA A 17 -7.16 -7.54 5.81
N ARG A 18 -7.66 -6.74 4.86
CA ARG A 18 -8.37 -7.24 3.67
C ARG A 18 -7.47 -8.08 2.77
N TRP A 19 -6.24 -7.64 2.56
CA TRP A 19 -5.22 -8.35 1.78
C TRP A 19 -4.80 -9.67 2.43
N HIS A 20 -4.65 -9.68 3.75
CA HIS A 20 -4.15 -10.80 4.53
C HIS A 20 -5.16 -11.95 4.66
N ILE A 21 -6.45 -11.69 4.45
CA ILE A 21 -7.50 -12.73 4.41
C ILE A 21 -7.45 -13.55 3.11
N VAL A 22 -6.94 -12.99 2.00
CA VAL A 22 -6.84 -13.71 0.71
C VAL A 22 -5.78 -14.83 0.82
N PRO A 23 -6.04 -16.06 0.36
CA PRO A 23 -5.03 -17.14 0.35
C PRO A 23 -3.72 -16.73 -0.34
N ALA A 24 -2.56 -17.13 0.19
CA ALA A 24 -1.26 -16.64 -0.26
C ALA A 24 -0.96 -16.91 -1.74
N ASP A 25 -1.51 -17.99 -2.31
CA ASP A 25 -1.42 -18.36 -3.72
C ASP A 25 -2.25 -17.47 -4.64
N GLU A 26 -3.39 -16.96 -4.15
CA GLU A 26 -4.31 -16.06 -4.85
C GLU A 26 -4.02 -14.57 -4.60
N ARG A 27 -3.34 -14.26 -3.50
CA ARG A 27 -3.07 -12.89 -3.03
C ARG A 27 -2.08 -12.17 -3.95
N SER A 28 -2.37 -10.93 -4.31
CA SER A 28 -1.41 -10.11 -5.05
C SER A 28 -0.21 -9.73 -4.18
N PRO A 29 0.92 -9.31 -4.77
CA PRO A 29 2.02 -8.72 -4.01
C PRO A 29 1.57 -7.57 -3.08
N ALA A 30 2.39 -7.18 -2.11
CA ALA A 30 2.06 -6.00 -1.30
C ALA A 30 2.04 -4.76 -2.22
N PRO A 31 1.00 -3.92 -2.17
CA PRO A 31 0.90 -2.79 -3.07
C PRO A 31 1.88 -1.67 -2.70
N ALA A 32 2.52 -1.08 -3.72
CA ALA A 32 3.54 -0.05 -3.53
C ALA A 32 3.03 1.21 -2.80
N TRP A 33 1.73 1.49 -2.85
CA TRP A 33 1.15 2.67 -2.19
C TRP A 33 1.17 2.58 -0.65
N TRP A 34 1.44 1.41 -0.06
CA TRP A 34 1.67 1.31 1.39
C TRP A 34 3.05 1.80 1.83
N TRP A 35 4.04 1.86 0.93
CA TRP A 35 5.41 2.24 1.27
C TRP A 35 5.49 3.62 1.92
N GLY A 36 4.80 4.61 1.34
CA GLY A 36 4.82 5.99 1.82
C GLY A 36 4.33 6.15 3.27
N PRO A 37 3.09 5.72 3.60
CA PRO A 37 2.59 5.77 4.97
C PRO A 37 3.44 4.96 5.97
N ALA A 38 3.95 3.78 5.59
CA ALA A 38 4.82 2.99 6.45
C ALA A 38 6.13 3.72 6.75
N MET A 39 6.79 4.31 5.74
CA MET A 39 7.97 5.15 5.93
C MET A 39 7.67 6.39 6.79
N ALA A 40 6.47 6.96 6.65
CA ALA A 40 6.07 8.14 7.41
C ALA A 40 5.93 7.88 8.91
N VAL A 41 5.76 6.63 9.35
CA VAL A 41 5.69 6.26 10.79
C VAL A 41 6.85 5.35 11.24
N PHE A 42 7.89 5.18 10.41
CA PHE A 42 9.02 4.27 10.61
C PHE A 42 9.70 4.36 11.98
N ASP A 43 9.77 5.56 12.55
CA ASP A 43 10.41 5.84 13.84
C ASP A 43 9.40 6.31 14.91
N ASP A 44 8.10 6.12 14.66
CA ASP A 44 7.04 6.52 15.60
C ASP A 44 6.88 5.49 16.73
N ARG A 45 7.32 5.86 17.93
CA ARG A 45 7.28 4.99 19.11
C ARG A 45 5.95 4.98 19.85
N GLU A 46 4.94 5.71 19.36
CA GLU A 46 3.60 5.65 19.94
C GLU A 46 3.02 4.25 19.81
N PRO A 47 2.31 3.73 20.83
CA PRO A 47 1.61 2.46 20.74
C PRO A 47 0.51 2.49 19.66
N MET A 48 0.39 1.39 18.93
CA MET A 48 -0.76 1.12 18.06
C MET A 48 -1.95 0.56 18.85
N SER A 49 -3.12 0.53 18.22
CA SER A 49 -4.28 -0.17 18.77
C SER A 49 -4.00 -1.67 18.93
N CYS A 50 -4.61 -2.31 19.93
CA CYS A 50 -4.45 -3.75 20.14
C CYS A 50 -4.96 -4.58 18.94
N ALA A 51 -5.96 -4.07 18.22
CA ALA A 51 -6.47 -4.69 17.00
C ALA A 51 -5.38 -4.77 15.90
N TRP A 52 -4.65 -3.68 15.67
CA TRP A 52 -3.56 -3.66 14.68
C TRP A 52 -2.34 -4.46 15.12
N CYS A 53 -2.05 -4.50 16.42
CA CYS A 53 -1.04 -5.41 16.95
C CYS A 53 -1.41 -6.88 16.63
N ALA A 54 -2.66 -7.27 16.87
CA ALA A 54 -3.14 -8.62 16.60
C ALA A 54 -3.12 -8.99 15.10
N GLU A 55 -3.57 -8.09 14.22
CA GLU A 55 -3.54 -8.31 12.76
C GLU A 55 -2.12 -8.55 12.23
N LEU A 56 -1.11 -7.86 12.80
CA LEU A 56 0.29 -8.03 12.43
C LEU A 56 0.99 -9.17 13.17
N GLY A 57 0.31 -9.87 14.08
CA GLY A 57 0.92 -10.90 14.94
C GLY A 57 1.96 -10.33 15.92
N LEU A 58 1.84 -9.05 16.29
CA LEU A 58 2.71 -8.37 17.25
C LEU A 58 2.14 -8.45 18.67
N ASN A 59 3.02 -8.27 19.65
CA ASN A 59 2.60 -8.17 21.05
C ASN A 59 1.76 -6.91 21.30
N GLU A 60 0.85 -6.98 22.27
CA GLU A 60 0.09 -5.81 22.72
C GLU A 60 1.04 -4.68 23.18
N GLY A 61 0.73 -3.44 22.78
CA GLY A 61 1.57 -2.28 23.05
C GLY A 61 2.72 -2.07 22.05
N ALA A 62 2.80 -2.86 20.98
CA ALA A 62 3.71 -2.59 19.87
C ALA A 62 3.47 -1.20 19.28
N SER A 63 4.56 -0.57 18.83
CA SER A 63 4.53 0.80 18.32
C SER A 63 4.19 0.88 16.83
N PHE A 64 3.84 2.08 16.36
CA PHE A 64 3.68 2.34 14.93
C PHE A 64 4.96 2.03 14.14
N ALA A 65 6.15 2.23 14.74
CA ALA A 65 7.43 1.82 14.17
C ALA A 65 7.52 0.30 13.98
N ASP A 66 7.10 -0.50 14.97
CA ASP A 66 7.08 -1.96 14.86
C ASP A 66 6.13 -2.43 13.75
N GLY A 67 4.97 -1.77 13.64
CA GLY A 67 4.03 -2.00 12.55
C GLY A 67 4.61 -1.65 11.18
N ALA A 68 5.23 -0.47 11.05
CA ALA A 68 5.87 -0.04 9.81
C ALA A 68 6.99 -0.99 9.38
N HIS A 69 7.84 -1.45 10.30
CA HIS A 69 8.87 -2.45 9.97
C HIS A 69 8.26 -3.74 9.42
N THR A 70 7.15 -4.19 9.99
CA THR A 70 6.43 -5.39 9.52
C THR A 70 5.89 -5.19 8.11
N ILE A 71 5.26 -4.04 7.83
CA ILE A 71 4.76 -3.71 6.48
C ILE A 71 5.91 -3.57 5.48
N LEU A 72 7.00 -2.89 5.84
CA LEU A 72 8.14 -2.67 4.96
C LEU A 72 8.88 -3.98 4.64
N ALA A 73 8.87 -4.95 5.55
CA ALA A 73 9.44 -6.27 5.33
C ALA A 73 8.76 -7.02 4.18
N LEU A 74 7.47 -6.75 3.90
CA LEU A 74 6.74 -7.37 2.78
C LEU A 74 7.37 -7.07 1.42
N PHE A 75 8.11 -5.96 1.29
CA PHE A 75 8.70 -5.53 0.03
C PHE A 75 10.10 -6.11 -0.22
N VAL A 76 10.76 -6.70 0.78
CA VAL A 76 12.20 -7.07 0.70
C VAL A 76 12.49 -8.07 -0.42
N GLU A 77 11.63 -9.08 -0.56
CA GLU A 77 11.78 -10.13 -1.57
C GLU A 77 10.86 -9.94 -2.78
N GLN A 78 10.09 -8.85 -2.81
CA GLN A 78 9.07 -8.62 -3.82
C GLN A 78 9.70 -8.16 -5.15
N THR A 79 9.44 -8.91 -6.23
CA THR A 79 9.99 -8.62 -7.57
C THR A 79 8.96 -8.12 -8.58
N SER A 80 7.70 -7.96 -8.18
CA SER A 80 6.60 -7.47 -9.03
C SER A 80 5.73 -6.46 -8.29
N LEU A 81 5.00 -5.62 -9.03
CA LEU A 81 4.11 -4.62 -8.47
C LEU A 81 2.66 -5.04 -8.64
N THR A 82 1.85 -4.79 -7.62
CA THR A 82 0.39 -4.95 -7.67
C THR A 82 -0.24 -3.74 -8.36
N GLY A 83 -0.98 -3.98 -9.44
CA GLY A 83 -1.83 -2.96 -10.05
C GLY A 83 -3.06 -2.66 -9.18
N PRO A 84 -3.64 -1.45 -9.23
CA PRO A 84 -4.83 -1.11 -8.45
C PRO A 84 -6.03 -2.04 -8.69
N GLN A 85 -6.15 -2.59 -9.90
CA GLN A 85 -7.20 -3.54 -10.29
C GLN A 85 -6.97 -4.97 -9.78
N ASP A 86 -5.73 -5.30 -9.38
CA ASP A 86 -5.31 -6.65 -8.97
C ASP A 86 -5.21 -6.76 -7.43
N PHE A 87 -5.75 -5.78 -6.70
CA PHE A 87 -5.75 -5.79 -5.25
C PHE A 87 -7.16 -6.12 -4.74
N PRO A 88 -7.33 -7.01 -3.74
CA PRO A 88 -6.29 -7.72 -2.98
C PRO A 88 -5.86 -9.08 -3.54
N SER A 89 -6.49 -9.58 -4.60
CA SER A 89 -6.18 -10.86 -5.24
C SER A 89 -5.70 -10.67 -6.67
N LYS A 90 -4.78 -11.51 -7.13
CA LYS A 90 -4.32 -11.54 -8.53
C LYS A 90 -5.55 -11.63 -9.44
N ALA A 91 -5.73 -10.71 -10.38
CA ALA A 91 -6.79 -10.88 -11.38
C ALA A 91 -6.44 -12.11 -12.23
N GLU A 92 -7.43 -12.99 -12.45
CA GLU A 92 -7.30 -14.00 -13.51
C GLU A 92 -7.14 -13.24 -14.83
N GLY A 93 -5.94 -13.34 -15.42
CA GLY A 93 -5.49 -12.47 -16.50
C GLY A 93 -6.50 -12.35 -17.64
N GLY A 94 -7.15 -11.19 -17.72
CA GLY A 94 -7.45 -10.56 -18.99
C GLY A 94 -6.38 -9.51 -19.22
N GLU A 95 -5.63 -9.61 -20.33
CA GLU A 95 -4.92 -8.47 -20.89
C GLU A 95 -5.94 -7.33 -21.07
N HIS A 96 -6.07 -6.47 -20.08
CA HIS A 96 -6.86 -5.26 -20.18
C HIS A 96 -5.92 -4.09 -20.28
N ASP A 97 -5.49 -3.93 -21.53
CA ASP A 97 -5.34 -2.66 -22.24
C ASP A 97 -4.71 -1.60 -21.34
N ALA A 98 -3.37 -1.63 -21.32
CA ALA A 98 -2.58 -0.48 -20.92
C ALA A 98 -3.11 0.70 -21.71
N ARG A 99 -4.02 1.46 -21.10
CA ARG A 99 -4.79 2.54 -21.70
C ARG A 99 -3.78 3.37 -22.47
N ALA A 100 -3.76 3.19 -23.79
CA ALA A 100 -2.83 3.89 -24.63
C ALA A 100 -3.06 5.36 -24.31
N LEU A 101 -2.08 5.98 -23.64
CA LEU A 101 -2.08 7.41 -23.43
C LEU A 101 -1.88 7.99 -24.82
N HIS A 102 -2.96 8.07 -25.59
CA HIS A 102 -2.99 8.79 -26.82
C HIS A 102 -2.53 10.20 -26.45
N PRO A 103 -1.44 10.69 -27.04
CA PRO A 103 -1.03 12.08 -26.85
C PRO A 103 -2.25 12.94 -27.17
N GLN A 104 -2.74 13.70 -26.19
CA GLN A 104 -3.71 14.74 -26.48
C GLN A 104 -3.06 15.65 -27.52
N PRO A 105 -3.75 16.00 -28.62
CA PRO A 105 -3.19 16.96 -29.57
C PRO A 105 -2.87 18.23 -28.79
N SER A 106 -1.61 18.66 -28.90
CA SER A 106 -1.14 19.90 -28.30
C SER A 106 -2.05 21.02 -28.78
N ASP A 107 -2.78 21.65 -27.86
CA ASP A 107 -3.58 22.83 -28.17
C ASP A 107 -2.63 24.03 -28.35
N ASP A 108 -1.87 23.98 -29.44
CA ASP A 108 -0.90 24.99 -29.85
C ASP A 108 -1.59 26.14 -30.61
N SER A 109 -2.86 26.39 -30.29
CA SER A 109 -3.66 27.50 -30.83
C SER A 109 -3.39 28.82 -30.08
N ALA A 110 -2.69 28.76 -28.94
CA ALA A 110 -2.51 29.90 -28.04
C ALA A 110 -1.47 30.94 -28.51
N PHE A 111 -0.68 30.63 -29.54
CA PHE A 111 0.32 31.55 -30.10
C PHE A 111 0.19 31.64 -31.62
N GLN A 112 -0.88 32.30 -32.09
CA GLN A 112 -0.90 32.81 -33.46
C GLN A 112 -0.21 34.20 -33.50
N PRO A 113 0.62 34.49 -34.53
CA PRO A 113 1.37 35.74 -34.65
C PRO A 113 0.51 36.96 -34.95
#